data_AF-D9R693-F1
#
_entry.id   AF-D9R693-F1
#
_cell.length_a   1.000
_cell.length_b   1.000
_cell.length_c   1.000
_cell.angle_alpha   90.00
_cell.angle_beta   90.00
_cell.angle_gamma   90.00
#
_symmetry.space_group_name_H-M   'P 1'
#
loop_
_entity.id
_entity.type
_entity.pdbx_description
1 polymer ?
#
loop_
_entity_poly.entity_id
_entity_poly.type
_entity_poly.pdbx_seq_one_letter_code
_entity_poly.pdbx_strand_id
1 'polypeptide(L)'
;MTKEELYELMEDGNLGYACVFKRENQGTHTDYMFKMTAENIANFIGKNAYIADKIIMTDMCDRLICESVFGGFLMNCPDQDLCREIIPHLAPIQMGEAEPKDIAVATREEMEELWAAEEEAVMQAEFRML
;
A
#
# COMPACT_ATOMS: atom_id res chain seq x y z
N MET A 1 -2.69 2.62 10.44
CA MET A 1 -3.39 1.32 10.45
C MET A 1 -3.81 0.97 11.87
N THR A 2 -5.03 0.49 12.09
CA THR A 2 -5.53 -0.02 13.38
C THR A 2 -5.50 -1.56 13.41
N LYS A 3 -5.80 -2.15 14.58
CA LYS A 3 -5.91 -3.60 14.74
C LYS A 3 -7.08 -4.19 13.94
N GLU A 4 -8.20 -3.47 13.90
CA GLU A 4 -9.37 -3.86 13.10
C GLU A 4 -9.04 -3.84 11.60
N GLU A 5 -8.38 -2.77 11.13
CA GLU A 5 -7.92 -2.67 9.73
C GLU A 5 -6.92 -3.77 9.37
N LEU A 6 -6.08 -4.19 10.32
CA LEU A 6 -5.17 -5.31 10.15
C LEU A 6 -5.92 -6.63 9.94
N TYR A 7 -6.96 -6.92 10.72
CA TYR A 7 -7.75 -8.14 10.52
C TYR A 7 -8.46 -8.14 9.16
N GLU A 8 -9.03 -7.01 8.75
CA GLU A 8 -9.63 -6.86 7.42
C GLU A 8 -8.60 -7.12 6.29
N LEU A 9 -7.36 -6.65 6.47
CA LEU A 9 -6.26 -6.91 5.53
C LEU A 9 -5.90 -8.41 5.41
N MET A 10 -5.98 -9.15 6.52
CA MET A 10 -5.63 -10.57 6.56
C MET A 10 -6.68 -11.47 5.88
N GLU A 11 -7.96 -11.08 5.90
CA GLU A 11 -9.06 -11.88 5.34
C GLU A 11 -9.12 -11.85 3.81
N ASP A 12 -8.80 -10.72 3.19
CA ASP A 12 -9.08 -10.48 1.77
C ASP A 12 -8.01 -10.96 0.79
N GLY A 13 -6.83 -11.38 1.28
CA GLY A 13 -5.73 -11.88 0.43
C GLY A 13 -5.12 -10.87 -0.54
N ASN A 14 -5.55 -9.60 -0.51
CA ASN A 14 -5.10 -8.52 -1.39
C ASN A 14 -4.06 -7.60 -0.75
N LEU A 15 -3.31 -8.12 0.23
CA LEU A 15 -2.19 -7.38 0.84
C LEU A 15 -1.02 -7.30 -0.16
N GLY A 16 -0.35 -6.16 -0.19
CA GLY A 16 0.87 -5.99 -0.97
C GLY A 16 1.80 -4.96 -0.38
N TYR A 17 2.98 -4.86 -0.99
CA TYR A 17 4.03 -3.92 -0.62
C TYR A 17 4.08 -2.76 -1.60
N ALA A 18 4.42 -1.57 -1.10
CA ALA A 18 4.77 -0.41 -1.91
C ALA A 18 6.13 0.15 -1.46
N CYS A 19 7.15 -0.04 -2.28
CA CYS A 19 8.48 0.51 -2.08
C CYS A 19 8.50 1.95 -2.62
N VAL A 20 8.58 2.94 -1.74
CA VAL A 20 8.58 4.37 -2.10
C VAL A 20 10.00 4.92 -2.09
N PHE A 21 10.50 5.28 -3.26
CA PHE A 21 11.81 5.90 -3.45
C PHE A 21 11.64 7.41 -3.49
N LYS A 22 12.19 8.11 -2.49
CA LYS A 22 12.19 9.57 -2.42
C LYS A 22 13.56 10.10 -2.81
N ARG A 23 13.60 11.26 -3.46
CA ARG A 23 14.84 11.89 -3.93
C ARG A 23 15.84 12.16 -2.81
N GLU A 24 15.33 12.49 -1.63
CA GLU A 24 16.11 12.81 -0.44
C GLU A 24 16.85 11.60 0.15
N ASN A 25 16.40 10.40 -0.17
CA ASN A 25 16.83 9.16 0.48
C ASN A 25 18.04 8.48 -0.19
N GLN A 26 18.72 9.13 -1.15
CA GLN A 26 19.95 8.62 -1.78
C GLN A 26 19.88 7.15 -2.26
N GLY A 27 18.73 6.71 -2.73
CA GLY A 27 18.51 5.33 -3.22
C GLY A 27 17.93 4.35 -2.21
N THR A 28 17.71 4.75 -0.95
CA THR A 28 16.89 3.96 -0.01
C THR A 28 15.40 4.23 -0.24
N HIS A 29 14.58 3.24 0.08
CA HIS A 29 13.13 3.32 -0.01
C HIS A 29 12.48 3.06 1.35
N THR A 30 11.25 3.53 1.50
CA THR A 30 10.39 3.16 2.62
C THR A 30 9.35 2.19 2.11
N ASP A 31 9.23 1.05 2.78
CA ASP A 31 8.22 0.03 2.49
C ASP A 31 6.93 0.35 3.22
N TYR A 32 5.84 0.34 2.48
CA TYR A 32 4.48 0.48 3.00
C TYR A 32 3.66 -0.77 2.67
N MET A 33 2.69 -1.08 3.52
CA MET A 33 1.78 -2.20 3.39
C MET A 33 0.34 -1.72 3.49
N PHE A 34 -0.49 -2.13 2.54
CA PHE A 34 -1.92 -1.82 2.50
C PHE A 34 -2.64 -2.76 1.52
N LYS A 35 -3.97 -2.65 1.47
CA LYS A 35 -4.82 -3.44 0.57
C LYS A 35 -4.72 -2.91 -0.86
N MET A 36 -4.27 -3.74 -1.80
CA MET A 36 -4.00 -3.39 -3.20
C MET A 36 -5.26 -3.34 -4.07
N THR A 37 -6.31 -2.66 -3.61
CA THR A 37 -7.46 -2.33 -4.46
C THR A 37 -7.08 -1.22 -5.45
N ALA A 38 -7.76 -1.16 -6.59
CA ALA A 38 -7.54 -0.12 -7.59
C ALA A 38 -7.67 1.31 -7.01
N GLU A 39 -8.68 1.54 -6.16
CA GLU A 39 -8.88 2.81 -5.46
C GLU A 39 -7.72 3.13 -4.51
N ASN A 40 -7.26 2.17 -3.70
CA ASN A 40 -6.17 2.41 -2.76
C ASN A 40 -4.85 2.69 -3.48
N ILE A 41 -4.56 1.96 -4.56
CA ILE A 41 -3.38 2.20 -5.40
C ILE A 41 -3.42 3.64 -5.95
N ALA A 42 -4.56 4.06 -6.50
CA ALA A 42 -4.72 5.41 -7.03
C ALA A 42 -4.49 6.50 -5.97
N ASN A 43 -5.11 6.35 -4.79
CA ASN A 43 -4.95 7.30 -3.69
C ASN A 43 -3.52 7.32 -3.15
N PHE A 44 -2.87 6.16 -3.04
CA PHE A 44 -1.48 6.07 -2.59
C PHE A 44 -0.52 6.73 -3.58
N ILE A 45 -0.69 6.51 -4.88
CA ILE A 45 0.08 7.19 -5.92
C ILE A 45 -0.13 8.70 -5.83
N GLY A 46 -1.39 9.15 -5.78
CA GLY A 46 -1.75 10.56 -5.70
C GLY A 46 -1.10 11.28 -4.52
N LYS A 47 -1.19 10.68 -3.33
CA LYS A 47 -0.63 11.24 -2.08
C LYS A 47 0.90 11.37 -2.12
N ASN A 48 1.56 10.54 -2.92
CA ASN A 48 3.02 10.52 -3.06
C ASN A 48 3.53 11.17 -4.35
N ALA A 49 2.64 11.69 -5.22
CA ALA A 49 2.94 12.08 -6.59
C ALA A 49 4.12 13.07 -6.72
N TYR A 50 4.27 13.99 -5.77
CA TYR A 50 5.29 15.06 -5.83
C TYR A 50 6.44 14.89 -4.83
N ILE A 51 6.45 13.79 -4.07
CA ILE A 51 7.51 13.49 -3.09
C ILE A 51 8.28 12.22 -3.43
N ALA A 52 7.67 11.30 -4.17
CA ALA A 52 8.31 10.08 -4.64
C ALA A 52 8.84 10.27 -6.07
N ASP A 53 10.09 9.85 -6.29
CA ASP A 53 10.64 9.72 -7.65
C ASP A 53 10.05 8.49 -8.34
N LYS A 54 9.83 7.43 -7.55
CA LYS A 54 9.34 6.13 -8.01
C LYS A 54 8.65 5.38 -6.89
N ILE A 55 7.59 4.65 -7.23
CA ILE A 55 6.87 3.72 -6.37
C ILE A 55 6.76 2.41 -7.11
N ILE A 56 7.23 1.32 -6.51
CA ILE A 56 7.04 -0.04 -7.02
C ILE A 56 6.07 -0.75 -6.08
N MET A 57 4.99 -1.30 -6.62
CA MET A 57 4.03 -2.09 -5.85
C MET A 57 4.05 -3.55 -6.27
N THR A 58 4.09 -4.45 -5.28
CA THR A 58 4.10 -5.90 -5.48
C THR A 58 3.06 -6.58 -4.60
N ASP A 59 2.64 -7.77 -5.00
CA ASP A 59 1.93 -8.68 -4.10
C ASP A 59 2.88 -9.32 -3.08
N MET A 60 2.34 -10.14 -2.17
CA MET A 60 3.13 -10.86 -1.17
C MET A 60 4.11 -11.91 -1.75
N CYS A 61 4.02 -12.18 -3.05
CA CYS A 61 4.90 -13.10 -3.78
C CYS A 61 5.92 -12.34 -4.66
N ASP A 62 6.12 -11.04 -4.40
CA ASP A 62 7.00 -10.13 -5.16
C ASP A 62 6.64 -10.00 -6.65
N ARG A 63 5.39 -10.29 -7.02
CA ARG A 63 4.92 -10.08 -8.40
C ARG A 63 4.53 -8.62 -8.55
N LEU A 64 5.04 -8.00 -9.61
CA LEU A 64 4.75 -6.60 -9.92
C LEU A 64 3.25 -6.40 -10.17
N ILE A 65 2.64 -5.53 -9.37
CA ILE A 65 1.27 -5.03 -9.55
C ILE A 65 1.30 -3.80 -10.45
N CYS A 66 2.05 -2.78 -10.03
CA CYS A 66 2.26 -1.59 -10.83
C CYS A 66 3.49 -0.79 -10.39
N GLU A 67 3.93 0.10 -11.26
CA GLU A 67 4.97 1.09 -11.02
C GLU A 67 4.43 2.48 -11.34
N SER A 68 4.66 3.43 -10.42
CA SER A 68 4.42 4.85 -10.65
C SER A 68 5.72 5.64 -10.55
N VAL A 69 5.80 6.77 -11.25
CA VAL A 69 6.91 7.72 -11.16
C VAL A 69 6.43 9.10 -10.71
N PHE A 70 7.38 10.01 -10.53
CA PHE A 70 7.13 11.42 -10.21
C PHE A 70 6.00 12.03 -11.06
N GLY A 71 5.13 12.81 -10.43
CA GLY A 71 3.89 13.33 -11.01
C GLY A 71 2.71 12.35 -10.91
N GLY A 72 2.91 11.18 -10.29
CA GLY A 72 1.86 10.19 -10.09
C GLY A 72 1.50 9.41 -11.36
N PHE A 73 2.40 9.36 -12.35
CA PHE A 73 2.15 8.66 -13.60
C PHE A 73 2.35 7.15 -13.46
N LEU A 74 1.32 6.39 -13.83
CA LEU A 74 1.38 4.93 -13.92
C LEU A 74 2.25 4.52 -15.11
N MET A 75 3.47 4.04 -14.86
CA MET A 75 4.45 3.70 -15.90
C MET A 75 4.36 2.25 -16.35
N ASN A 76 4.09 1.34 -15.42
CA ASN A 76 3.97 -0.08 -15.71
C ASN A 76 2.83 -0.67 -14.89
N CYS A 77 1.98 -1.48 -15.51
CA CYS A 77 0.93 -2.22 -14.84
C CYS A 77 0.67 -3.47 -15.70
N PRO A 78 1.25 -4.64 -15.37
CA PRO A 78 1.18 -5.82 -16.22
C PRO A 78 -0.26 -6.29 -16.45
N ASP A 79 -1.11 -6.17 -15.43
CA ASP A 79 -2.54 -6.44 -15.53
C ASP A 79 -3.28 -5.22 -16.11
N GLN A 80 -3.72 -5.35 -17.36
CA GLN A 80 -4.41 -4.28 -18.07
C GLN A 80 -5.86 -4.06 -17.60
N ASP A 81 -6.49 -5.05 -16.98
CA ASP A 81 -7.82 -4.88 -16.41
C ASP A 81 -7.72 -4.08 -15.11
N LEU A 82 -6.76 -4.42 -14.25
CA LEU A 82 -6.44 -3.61 -13.07
C LEU A 82 -6.05 -2.17 -13.46
N CYS A 83 -5.24 -2.00 -14.52
CA CYS A 83 -4.89 -0.67 -15.02
C CYS A 83 -6.16 0.15 -15.37
N ARG A 84 -7.13 -0.46 -16.07
CA ARG A 84 -8.42 0.20 -16.39
C ARG A 84 -9.26 0.51 -15.17
N GLU A 85 -9.12 -0.25 -14.09
CA GLU A 85 -9.79 0.01 -12.82
C GLU A 85 -9.12 1.13 -12.01
N ILE A 86 -7.79 1.25 -12.06
CA ILE A 86 -7.03 2.31 -11.35
C ILE A 86 -7.30 3.69 -11.98
N ILE A 87 -7.29 3.78 -13.32
CA ILE A 87 -7.32 5.06 -14.04
C ILE A 87 -8.52 5.96 -13.66
N PRO A 88 -9.77 5.46 -13.55
CA PRO A 88 -10.92 6.26 -13.12
C PRO A 88 -10.76 6.91 -11.75
N HIS A 89 -9.99 6.31 -10.84
CA HIS A 89 -9.70 6.87 -9.52
C HIS A 89 -8.50 7.83 -9.57
N LEU A 90 -7.47 7.50 -10.36
CA LEU A 90 -6.22 8.24 -10.40
C LEU A 90 -6.28 9.50 -11.27
N ALA A 91 -7.00 9.47 -12.39
CA ALA A 91 -7.05 10.60 -13.33
C ALA A 91 -7.62 11.88 -12.70
N PRO A 92 -8.74 11.87 -11.94
CA PRO A 92 -9.22 13.07 -11.26
C PRO A 92 -8.19 13.65 -10.28
N ILE A 93 -7.42 12.79 -9.63
CA ILE A 93 -6.35 13.21 -8.71
C ILE A 93 -5.21 13.90 -9.47
N GLN A 94 -4.77 13.30 -10.59
CA GLN A 94 -3.72 13.88 -11.45
C GLN A 94 -4.12 15.23 -12.06
N MET A 95 -5.41 15.39 -12.36
CA MET A 95 -5.97 16.64 -12.91
C MET A 95 -6.23 17.71 -11.85
N GLY A 96 -6.06 17.39 -10.56
CA GLY A 96 -6.40 18.28 -9.44
C GLY A 96 -7.91 18.47 -9.25
N GLU A 97 -8.73 17.59 -9.83
CA GLU A 97 -10.19 17.59 -9.70
C GLU A 97 -10.64 16.91 -8.39
N ALA A 98 -9.80 16.04 -7.82
CA ALA A 98 -10.02 15.38 -6.55
C ALA A 98 -8.73 15.30 -5.72
N GLU A 99 -8.84 15.38 -4.41
CA GLU A 99 -7.72 15.10 -3.51
C GLU A 99 -7.61 13.58 -3.25
N PRO A 100 -6.39 13.05 -3.06
CA PRO A 100 -6.21 11.66 -2.62
C PRO A 100 -6.88 11.44 -1.26
N LYS A 101 -7.67 10.37 -1.16
CA LYS A 101 -8.27 9.93 0.09
C LYS A 101 -7.22 9.30 1.01
N ASP A 102 -7.47 9.39 2.31
CA ASP A 102 -6.72 8.61 3.28
C ASP A 102 -7.08 7.12 3.17
N ILE A 103 -6.06 6.27 3.26
CA ILE A 103 -6.19 4.82 3.22
C ILE A 103 -5.54 4.22 4.46
N ALA A 104 -6.01 3.05 4.88
CA ALA A 104 -5.35 2.24 5.90
C ALA A 104 -4.02 1.72 5.36
N VAL A 105 -2.94 2.41 5.71
CA VAL A 105 -1.57 2.07 5.34
C VAL A 105 -0.69 2.10 6.59
N ALA A 106 0.34 1.26 6.59
CA ALA A 106 1.38 1.19 7.60
C ALA A 106 2.72 1.10 6.89
N THR A 107 3.78 1.60 7.50
CA THR A 107 5.14 1.18 7.15
C THR A 107 5.31 -0.29 7.52
N ARG A 108 6.31 -0.94 6.92
CA ARG A 108 6.66 -2.32 7.26
C ARG A 108 6.94 -2.49 8.77
N GLU A 109 7.65 -1.55 9.37
CA GLU A 109 7.97 -1.57 10.81
C GLU A 109 6.69 -1.49 11.67
N GLU A 110 5.81 -0.53 11.38
CA GLU A 110 4.50 -0.42 12.07
C GLU A 110 3.65 -1.68 11.89
N MET A 111 3.72 -2.32 10.72
CA MET A 111 2.98 -3.56 10.46
C MET A 111 3.53 -4.74 11.25
N GLU A 112 4.85 -4.89 11.32
CA GLU A 112 5.54 -5.92 12.11
C GLU A 112 5.24 -5.77 13.61
N GLU A 113 5.23 -4.54 14.14
CA GLU A 113 4.84 -4.27 15.53
C GLU A 113 3.39 -4.67 15.83
N LEU A 114 2.46 -4.35 14.92
CA LEU A 114 1.05 -4.72 15.06
C LEU A 114 0.84 -6.24 15.04
N TRP A 115 1.54 -6.95 14.15
CA TRP A 115 1.49 -8.42 14.12
C TRP A 115 2.08 -9.06 15.37
N ALA A 116 3.23 -8.59 15.85
CA ALA A 116 3.85 -9.13 17.06
C ALA A 116 2.95 -8.96 18.29
N ALA A 117 2.30 -7.79 18.42
CA ALA A 117 1.35 -7.55 19.50
C ALA A 117 0.12 -8.48 19.42
N GLU A 118 -0.32 -8.81 18.20
CA GLU A 118 -1.42 -9.75 17.99
C GLU A 118 -1.05 -11.18 18.33
N GLU A 119 0.13 -11.65 17.89
CA GLU A 119 0.65 -12.96 18.25
C GLU A 119 0.78 -13.14 19.76
N GLU A 120 1.26 -12.11 20.48
CA GLU A 120 1.33 -12.13 21.94
C GLU A 120 -0.08 -12.24 22.57
N ALA A 121 -1.04 -11.46 22.08
CA ALA A 121 -2.41 -11.48 22.59
C ALA A 121 -3.08 -12.86 22.38
N VAL A 122 -2.88 -13.48 21.21
CA VAL A 122 -3.39 -14.82 20.89
C VAL A 122 -2.73 -15.87 21.79
N MET A 123 -1.40 -15.86 21.91
CA MET A 123 -0.66 -16.78 22.78
C MET A 123 -1.16 -16.69 24.23
N GLN A 124 -1.34 -15.48 24.76
CA GLN A 124 -1.88 -15.28 26.11
C GLN A 124 -3.31 -15.80 26.28
N ALA A 125 -4.14 -15.68 25.26
CA ALA A 125 -5.49 -16.22 25.27
C ALA A 125 -5.48 -17.76 25.27
N GLU A 126 -4.63 -18.39 24.45
CA GLU A 126 -4.47 -19.84 24.39
C GLU A 126 -4.02 -20.42 25.74
N PHE A 127 -3.02 -19.79 26.39
CA PHE A 127 -2.57 -20.22 27.72
C PHE A 127 -3.67 -20.14 28.79
N ARG A 128 -4.62 -19.21 28.67
CA ARG A 128 -5.75 -19.07 29.62
C ARG A 128 -6.84 -20.12 29.42
N MET A 129 -6.87 -20.79 28.27
CA MET A 129 -7.83 -21.85 27.96
C MET A 129 -7.32 -23.25 28.34
N LEU A 130 -6.04 -23.38 28.71
CA LEU A 130 -5.39 -24.60 29.22
C LEU A 130 -5.55 -24.74 30.74
#